data_AF-A0A7W0M630-F1
#
_entry.id   AF-A0A7W0M630-F1
#
_cell.length_a   1.000
_cell.length_b   1.000
_cell.length_c   1.000
_cell.angle_alpha   90.00
_cell.angle_beta   90.00
_cell.angle_gamma   90.00
#
_symmetry.space_group_name_H-M   'P 1'
#
loop_
_entity.id
_entity.type
_entity.pdbx_description
1 polymer ?
#
loop_
_entity_poly.entity_id
_entity_poly.type
_entity_poly.pdbx_seq_one_letter_code
_entity_poly.pdbx_strand_id
1 'polypeptide(L)' 'MKTIQGFVRGRSIELNEETGLTDGQAVEVVVTPARPAPAVWGEGIRRSEGSWADVPEIDAVMERIAQDRKRERRSQ' A
#
# COMPACT_ATOMS: atom_id res chain seq x y z
N MET A 1 5.68 -4.81 -29.87
CA MET A 1 5.59 -3.51 -29.18
C MET A 1 6.12 -3.72 -27.76
N LYS A 2 7.23 -3.09 -27.38
CA LYS A 2 7.80 -3.20 -26.02
C LYS A 2 7.04 -2.23 -25.12
N THR A 3 6.49 -2.70 -24.00
CA THR A 3 5.89 -1.84 -22.97
C THR A 3 6.90 -1.72 -21.84
N ILE A 4 7.32 -0.50 -21.53
CA ILE A 4 8.24 -0.20 -20.43
C ILE A 4 7.44 0.49 -19.32
N GLN A 5 7.63 0.04 -18.09
CA GLN A 5 7.00 0.66 -16.92
C GLN A 5 7.84 1.84 -16.43
N GLY A 6 7.18 2.81 -15.82
CA GLY A 6 7.84 3.99 -15.27
C GLY A 6 6.94 4.83 -14.40
N PHE A 7 7.49 5.91 -13.86
CA PHE A 7 6.79 6.85 -12.99
C PHE A 7 6.71 8.23 -13.63
N VAL A 8 5.52 8.83 -13.61
CA VAL A 8 5.32 10.21 -14.06
C VAL A 8 5.78 11.17 -12.95
N ARG A 9 6.70 12.08 -13.28
CA ARG A 9 7.24 13.14 -12.42
C ARG A 9 6.99 14.50 -13.09
N GLY A 10 5.80 15.05 -12.87
CA GLY A 10 5.38 16.30 -13.53
C GLY A 10 5.25 16.12 -15.04
N ARG A 11 6.21 16.66 -15.80
CA ARG A 11 6.27 16.57 -17.28
C ARG A 11 7.28 15.53 -17.80
N SER A 12 7.97 14.84 -16.89
CA SER A 12 8.96 13.81 -17.24
C SER A 12 8.43 12.43 -16.86
N ILE A 13 8.81 11.41 -17.64
CA ILE A 13 8.55 10.01 -17.32
C ILE A 13 9.90 9.35 -17.01
N GLU A 14 10.06 8.86 -15.80
CA GLU A 14 11.22 8.09 -15.36
C GLU A 14 10.95 6.61 -15.65
N LEU A 15 11.68 6.04 -16.61
CA LEU A 15 11.48 4.65 -17.03
C LEU A 15 12.31 3.71 -16.17
N ASN A 16 11.76 2.54 -15.84
CA ASN A 16 12.44 1.54 -15.02
C ASN A 16 13.52 0.76 -15.79
N GLU A 17 13.55 0.91 -17.12
CA GLU A 17 14.45 0.22 -18.03
C GLU A 17 14.90 1.16 -19.15
N GLU A 18 16.07 0.90 -19.71
CA GLU A 18 16.55 1.61 -20.90
C GLU A 18 15.68 1.32 -22.14
N THR A 19 15.45 2.37 -22.93
CA THR A 19 14.71 2.29 -24.19
C THR A 19 15.58 1.81 -25.34
N GLY A 20 16.91 1.95 -25.22
CA GLY A 20 17.86 1.74 -26.32
C GLY A 20 17.81 2.82 -27.41
N LEU A 21 17.07 3.92 -27.18
CA LEU A 21 17.01 5.05 -28.10
C LEU A 21 18.15 6.02 -27.81
N THR A 22 18.59 6.73 -28.85
CA THR A 22 19.62 7.76 -28.71
C THR A 22 19.10 8.94 -27.90
N ASP A 23 19.96 9.48 -27.03
CA ASP A 23 19.61 10.67 -26.25
C ASP A 23 19.23 11.85 -27.17
N GLY A 24 18.19 12.59 -26.77
CA GLY A 24 17.62 13.70 -27.56
C GLY A 24 16.72 13.32 -28.75
N GLN A 25 16.49 12.02 -29.02
CA GLN A 25 15.56 11.61 -30.06
C GLN A 25 14.10 11.95 -29.69
N ALA A 26 13.40 12.64 -30.59
CA ALA A 26 11.97 12.90 -30.44
C ALA A 26 11.16 11.60 -30.57
N VAL A 27 10.20 11.39 -29.67
CA VAL A 27 9.36 10.19 -29.62
C VAL A 27 7.90 10.53 -29.35
N GLU A 28 7.01 9.70 -29.88
CA GLU A 28 5.60 9.69 -29.46
C GLU A 28 5.42 8.67 -28.33
N VAL A 29 4.69 9.05 -27.28
CA VAL A 29 4.48 8.22 -26.10
C VAL A 29 3.00 7.98 -25.89
N VAL A 30 2.60 6.71 -25.82
CA VAL A 30 1.26 6.30 -25.38
C VAL A 30 1.35 5.89 -23.92
N VAL A 31 0.68 6.64 -23.03
CA VAL A 31 0.70 6.40 -21.59
C VAL A 31 -0.56 5.65 -21.17
N THR A 32 -0.37 4.48 -20.56
CA THR A 32 -1.44 3.72 -19.91
C THR A 32 -1.21 3.73 -18.41
N PRO A 33 -2.20 4.12 -17.58
CA PRO A 33 -2.08 4.03 -16.13
C PRO A 33 -1.74 2.60 -15.71
N ALA A 34 -0.62 2.43 -15.03
CA ALA A 34 -0.27 1.13 -14.47
C ALA A 34 -1.28 0.77 -13.38
N ARG A 35 -1.81 -0.45 -13.43
CA ARG A 35 -2.58 -0.98 -12.30
C ARG A 35 -1.62 -1.04 -11.10
N PRO A 36 -2.01 -0.56 -9.90
CA PRO A 36 -1.20 -0.79 -8.72
C PRO A 36 -0.90 -2.28 -8.63
N ALA A 37 0.37 -2.61 -8.34
CA ALA A 37 0.76 -3.99 -8.14
C ALA A 37 -0.20 -4.61 -7.10
N PRO A 38 -0.64 -5.87 -7.31
CA PRO A 38 -1.44 -6.54 -6.30
C PRO A 38 -0.69 -6.45 -4.97
N ALA A 39 -1.40 -6.04 -3.92
CA ALA A 39 -0.82 -5.89 -2.60
C ALA A 39 -0.07 -7.17 -2.24
N VAL A 40 1.17 -7.02 -1.75
CA VAL A 40 1.95 -8.19 -1.34
C VAL A 40 1.21 -8.81 -0.16
N TRP A 41 0.94 -10.11 -0.24
CA TRP A 41 0.28 -10.81 0.85
C TRP A 41 1.04 -10.60 2.16
N GLY A 42 0.31 -10.29 3.23
CA GLY A 42 0.89 -10.00 4.55
C GLY A 42 1.46 -8.60 4.72
N GLU A 43 1.51 -7.75 3.69
CA GLU A 43 2.01 -6.38 3.82
C GLU A 43 1.16 -5.54 4.80
N GLY A 44 -0.17 -5.68 4.76
CA GLY A 44 -1.06 -5.04 5.72
C GLY A 44 -0.81 -5.50 7.16
N ILE A 45 -0.49 -6.78 7.37
CA ILE A 45 -0.12 -7.33 8.68
C ILE A 45 1.19 -6.70 9.14
N ARG A 46 2.23 -6.71 8.30
CA ARG A 46 3.54 -6.13 8.62
C ARG A 46 3.46 -4.64 8.94
N ARG A 47 2.62 -3.88 8.22
CA ARG A 47 2.42 -2.45 8.48
C ARG A 47 1.64 -2.16 9.78
N SER A 48 0.87 -3.13 10.28
CA SER A 48 -0.01 -2.94 11.45
C SER A 48 0.52 -3.64 12.71
N GLU A 49 1.52 -4.50 12.56
CA GLU A 49 2.19 -5.19 13.66
C GLU A 49 2.73 -4.18 14.67
N GLY A 50 2.45 -4.42 15.96
CA GLY A 50 2.90 -3.54 17.03
C GLY A 50 2.20 -2.18 17.11
N SER A 51 1.15 -1.91 16.33
CA SER A 51 0.50 -0.59 16.32
C SER A 51 -0.02 -0.13 17.68
N TRP A 52 -0.26 -1.05 18.62
CA TRP A 52 -0.70 -0.78 19.99
C TRP A 52 0.35 -1.08 21.06
N ALA A 53 1.58 -1.45 20.67
CA ALA A 53 2.62 -1.85 21.63
C ALA A 53 2.98 -0.73 22.62
N ASP A 54 2.96 0.52 22.14
CA ASP A 54 3.33 1.70 22.94
C ASP A 54 2.10 2.46 23.47
N VAL A 55 0.93 1.81 23.56
CA VAL A 55 -0.31 2.42 24.06
C VAL A 55 -0.58 1.90 25.48
N PRO A 56 -0.23 2.65 26.55
CA PRO A 56 -0.30 2.15 27.92
C PRO A 56 -1.70 1.74 28.38
N GLU A 57 -2.75 2.38 27.85
CA GLU A 57 -4.14 2.15 28.24
C GLU A 57 -4.77 0.96 27.51
N ILE A 58 -4.07 0.33 26.56
CA ILE A 58 -4.70 -0.64 25.66
C ILE A 58 -5.23 -1.86 26.39
N ASP A 59 -4.52 -2.32 27.43
CA ASP A 59 -4.94 -3.47 28.23
C ASP A 59 -6.27 -3.21 28.92
N ALA A 60 -6.43 -2.04 29.53
CA ALA A 60 -7.67 -1.65 30.21
C ALA A 60 -8.84 -1.49 29.22
N VAL A 61 -8.57 -0.97 28.02
CA VAL A 61 -9.57 -0.86 26.95
C VAL A 61 -10.02 -2.25 26.49
N MET A 62 -9.09 -3.18 26.29
CA MET A 62 -9.38 -4.54 25.85
C MET A 62 -10.13 -5.33 26.91
N GLU A 63 -9.80 -5.14 28.19
CA GLU A 63 -10.56 -5.74 29.30
C GLU A 63 -12.00 -5.25 29.33
N ARG A 64 -12.22 -3.93 29.21
CA ARG A 64 -13.58 -3.37 29.15
C ARG A 64 -14.39 -3.97 28.00
N ILE A 65 -13.83 -4.02 26.79
CA ILE A 65 -14.47 -4.63 25.61
C ILE A 65 -14.83 -6.09 25.90
N ALA A 66 -13.95 -6.84 26.55
CA ALA A 66 -14.22 -8.23 26.91
C ALA A 66 -15.37 -8.37 27.92
N GLN A 67 -15.49 -7.47 28.90
CA GLN A 67 -16.59 -7.45 29.86
C GLN A 67 -17.92 -7.09 29.20
N ASP A 68 -17.93 -6.08 28.32
CA ASP A 68 -19.15 -5.66 27.61
C ASP A 68 -19.70 -6.80 26.75
N ARG A 69 -18.83 -7.49 25.98
CA ARG A 69 -19.21 -8.68 25.20
C ARG A 69 -19.75 -9.83 26.08
N LYS A 70 -19.27 -9.99 27.32
CA LYS A 70 -19.80 -11.00 28.26
C LYS A 70 -21.21 -10.63 28.73
N ARG A 71 -21.50 -9.35 28.93
CA ARG A 71 -22.82 -8.86 29.33
C ARG A 71 -23.84 -9.05 28.22
N GLU A 72 -23.50 -8.66 26.98
CA GLU A 72 -24.36 -8.83 25.81
C GLU A 72 -24.76 -10.30 25.57
N ARG A 73 -23.80 -11.23 25.69
CA ARG A 73 -24.09 -12.67 25.57
C ARG A 73 -24.96 -13.22 26.68
N ARG A 74 -24.98 -12.60 27.86
CA ARG A 74 -25.79 -13.06 29.01
C ARG A 74 -27.22 -12.50 28.96
N SER A 75 -27.43 -11.40 28.25
CA SER A 75 -28.75 -10.80 28.04
C SER A 75 -29.55 -11.40 26.89
N GLN A 76 -28.99 -12.35 26.14
CA GLN A 76 -29.67 -13.18 25.15
C GLN A 76 -30.09 -14.51 25.77
#